data_AF-A0AAD8D8S3-F1
#
_entry.id   AF-A0AAD8D8S3-F1
#
_cell.length_a   1.000
_cell.length_b   1.000
_cell.length_c   1.000
_cell.angle_alpha   90.00
_cell.angle_beta   90.00
_cell.angle_gamma   90.00
#
_symmetry.space_group_name_H-M   'P 1'
#
loop_
_entity.id
_entity.type
_entity.pdbx_description
1 polymer ?
#
loop_
_entity_poly.entity_id
_entity_poly.type
_entity_poly.pdbx_seq_one_letter_code
_entity_poly.pdbx_strand_id
1 'polypeptide(L)'
;MGALQTFREFSVLGWLREGRQSRRLILLIVFVALLLDNMLLTVVVPIIPSYLYTADHEASPVKNQTASPVPDTGPSSNTFQNIFSYYDNSTRLPGNTTEETSQRAAHFSYTTTTSPVTNATEDPADCPKKDKRLLNENVKVGLLFASKATVQLITNPFIGPLTNRIGYQIPMFAGFCIMFLSTVMFAFSESYTLLFLARSLQGIGSSCSSVAGMGMLASVYTNDEERGNAMGIALGGLAMGVLVGPPFGSVMYEFVGKTAPFLILAVLALLDGALQLFILQPSKSEPESQEGTSLFALLRDPYILIAAGSICFANMAIAMLEPALPIWMMETMCSRKWQLGVAFVPASISYLIGTNIFGVLAHKMGRWLCALIGMVLVGISILCVPFAKNIYGLILPNFGVGFAIGMVDSSMMPIMGYLVDLRHVSVYGSVYAIADVAFCMGFALGPSTGGAIARSIGFPWLMTIIGIIDILFAPLCYFLRSPPAKEEKMAILMDHKHPVKTRTYTQNSMQPYPLEEEESESDE
;
A
#
# COMPACT_ATOMS: atom_id res chain seq x y z
N MET A 1 22.44 42.79 -9.90
CA MET A 1 21.46 41.80 -9.39
C MET A 1 20.61 41.15 -10.50
N GLY A 2 20.28 41.82 -11.60
CA GLY A 2 19.44 41.23 -12.66
C GLY A 2 20.05 40.07 -13.47
N ALA A 3 21.37 40.07 -13.72
CA ALA A 3 22.03 39.06 -14.55
C ALA A 3 22.12 37.65 -13.90
N LEU A 4 22.14 37.58 -12.56
CA LEU A 4 22.15 36.30 -11.84
C LEU A 4 20.76 35.65 -11.80
N GLN A 5 19.70 36.46 -11.80
CA GLN A 5 18.32 35.99 -11.88
C GLN A 5 18.00 35.45 -13.27
N THR A 6 18.44 36.13 -14.34
CA THR A 6 18.25 35.66 -15.71
C THR A 6 19.01 34.37 -15.99
N PHE A 7 20.24 34.20 -15.48
CA PHE A 7 20.99 32.95 -15.64
C PHE A 7 20.35 31.77 -14.88
N ARG A 8 19.79 32.02 -13.70
CA ARG A 8 19.09 31.02 -12.89
C ARG A 8 17.74 30.64 -13.48
N GLU A 9 17.00 31.59 -14.06
CA GLU A 9 15.78 31.30 -14.80
C GLU A 9 16.07 30.53 -16.09
N PHE A 10 17.15 30.86 -16.82
CA PHE A 10 17.54 30.15 -18.03
C PHE A 10 18.02 28.72 -17.72
N SER A 11 18.72 28.49 -16.60
CA SER A 11 19.12 27.15 -16.19
C SER A 11 17.94 26.31 -15.69
N VAL A 12 16.97 26.92 -14.98
CA VAL A 12 15.76 26.24 -14.52
C VAL A 12 14.82 25.92 -15.70
N LEU A 13 14.62 26.84 -16.64
CA LEU A 13 13.84 26.57 -17.86
C LEU A 13 14.54 25.53 -18.76
N GLY A 14 15.86 25.59 -18.89
CA GLY A 14 16.66 24.59 -19.60
C GLY A 14 16.53 23.21 -18.97
N TRP A 15 16.69 23.12 -17.65
CA TRP A 15 16.52 21.89 -16.87
C TRP A 15 15.10 21.34 -16.93
N LEU A 16 14.08 22.21 -16.89
CA LEU A 16 12.67 21.82 -17.07
C LEU A 16 12.41 21.27 -18.47
N ARG A 17 13.04 21.85 -19.50
CA ARG A 17 12.90 21.42 -20.90
C ARG A 17 13.60 20.09 -21.18
N GLU A 18 14.81 19.90 -20.65
CA GLU A 18 15.53 18.61 -20.70
C GLU A 18 14.83 17.54 -19.85
N GLY A 19 14.33 17.93 -18.67
CA GLY A 19 13.56 17.06 -17.79
C GLY A 19 12.31 16.51 -18.47
N ARG A 20 11.62 17.33 -19.28
CA ARG A 20 10.41 16.93 -20.00
C ARG A 20 10.61 15.78 -20.99
N GLN A 21 11.81 15.62 -21.55
CA GLN A 21 12.11 14.53 -22.49
C GLN A 21 12.81 13.34 -21.83
N SER A 22 13.14 13.43 -20.54
CA SER A 22 13.87 12.38 -19.83
C SER A 22 12.94 11.26 -19.37
N ARG A 23 13.05 10.08 -19.98
CA ARG A 23 12.34 8.85 -19.56
C ARG A 23 12.59 8.51 -18.08
N ARG A 24 13.80 8.79 -17.58
CA ARG A 24 14.18 8.58 -16.18
C ARG A 24 13.44 9.50 -15.22
N LEU A 25 13.14 10.74 -15.63
CA LEU A 25 12.40 11.67 -14.80
C LEU A 25 10.92 11.29 -14.71
N ILE A 26 10.34 10.81 -15.81
CA ILE A 26 8.99 10.23 -15.82
C ILE A 26 8.91 9.04 -14.86
N LEU A 27 9.88 8.12 -14.94
CA LEU A 27 9.98 6.99 -14.01
C LEU A 27 10.05 7.45 -12.55
N LEU A 28 10.86 8.47 -12.25
CA LEU A 28 10.99 9.01 -10.90
C LEU A 28 9.67 9.66 -10.40
N ILE A 29 8.96 10.38 -11.26
CA ILE A 29 7.66 10.96 -10.92
C ILE A 29 6.65 9.84 -10.60
N VAL A 30 6.55 8.82 -11.45
CA VAL A 30 5.66 7.67 -11.21
C VAL A 30 6.06 6.91 -9.94
N PHE A 31 7.35 6.77 -9.68
CA PHE A 31 7.86 6.18 -8.44
C PHE A 31 7.42 6.95 -7.20
N VAL A 32 7.63 8.28 -7.17
CA VAL A 32 7.24 9.13 -6.04
C VAL A 32 5.73 9.13 -5.87
N ALA A 33 4.99 9.15 -6.98
CA ALA A 33 3.55 9.09 -6.98
C ALA A 33 3.01 7.82 -6.31
N LEU A 34 3.53 6.66 -6.72
CA LEU A 34 3.17 5.36 -6.12
C LEU A 34 3.63 5.26 -4.67
N LEU A 35 4.79 5.82 -4.31
CA LEU A 35 5.28 5.88 -2.94
C LEU A 35 4.31 6.63 -2.04
N LEU A 36 3.92 7.85 -2.43
CA LEU A 36 3.06 8.70 -1.60
C LEU A 36 1.65 8.12 -1.42
N ASP A 37 1.05 7.59 -2.49
CA ASP A 37 -0.28 6.96 -2.41
C ASP A 37 -0.28 5.72 -1.50
N ASN A 38 0.76 4.88 -1.60
CA ASN A 38 0.86 3.67 -0.77
C ASN A 38 1.32 3.96 0.65
N MET A 39 2.09 5.04 0.86
CA MET A 39 2.35 5.55 2.20
C MET A 39 1.05 6.05 2.84
N LEU A 40 0.18 6.76 2.11
CA LEU A 40 -1.13 7.22 2.60
C LEU A 40 -2.11 6.06 2.87
N LEU A 41 -2.06 5.01 2.06
CA LEU A 41 -2.82 3.77 2.28
C LEU A 41 -2.47 3.17 3.65
N THR A 42 -1.17 2.96 3.89
CA THR A 42 -0.65 2.14 5.01
C THR A 42 -0.39 2.92 6.30
N VAL A 43 -0.14 4.23 6.25
CA VAL A 43 0.07 5.09 7.44
C VAL A 43 -1.12 5.04 8.41
N VAL A 44 -2.31 4.73 7.89
CA VAL A 44 -3.57 4.69 8.64
C VAL A 44 -3.76 3.40 9.41
N VAL A 45 -3.10 2.30 8.99
CA VAL A 45 -3.14 0.96 9.62
C VAL A 45 -2.94 1.05 11.14
N PRO A 46 -1.86 1.66 11.66
CA PRO A 46 -1.66 1.75 13.10
C PRO A 46 -2.50 2.83 13.80
N ILE A 47 -3.00 3.84 13.07
CA ILE A 47 -3.64 5.03 13.67
C ILE A 47 -5.12 4.79 13.97
N ILE A 48 -5.88 4.35 12.96
CA ILE A 48 -7.34 4.34 13.03
C ILE A 48 -7.92 3.40 14.10
N PRO A 49 -7.44 2.15 14.26
CA PRO A 49 -7.94 1.27 15.31
C PRO A 49 -7.82 1.93 16.69
N SER A 50 -6.65 2.51 17.00
CA SER A 50 -6.44 3.20 18.27
C SER A 50 -7.27 4.47 18.43
N TYR A 51 -7.44 5.25 17.36
CA TYR A 51 -8.19 6.50 17.39
C TYR A 51 -9.69 6.28 17.64
N LEU A 52 -10.29 5.33 16.91
CA LEU A 52 -11.70 5.00 17.08
C LEU A 52 -11.98 4.37 18.44
N TYR A 53 -11.07 3.53 18.93
CA TYR A 53 -11.16 2.98 20.28
C TYR A 53 -11.18 4.08 21.34
N THR A 54 -10.25 5.05 21.29
CA THR A 54 -10.23 6.15 22.26
C THR A 54 -11.46 7.05 22.16
N ALA A 55 -11.93 7.38 20.96
CA ALA A 55 -13.09 8.26 20.77
C ALA A 55 -14.39 7.64 21.32
N ASP A 56 -14.61 6.34 21.12
CA ASP A 56 -15.80 5.65 21.63
C ASP A 56 -15.76 5.49 23.17
N HIS A 57 -14.56 5.48 23.79
CA HIS A 57 -14.38 5.45 25.26
C HIS A 57 -14.64 6.81 25.90
N GLU A 58 -14.14 7.90 25.30
CA GLU A 58 -14.41 9.27 25.77
C GLU A 58 -15.90 9.65 25.63
N ALA A 59 -16.60 9.12 24.63
CA ALA A 59 -18.04 9.32 24.43
C ALA A 59 -18.93 8.57 25.43
N SER A 60 -18.35 7.68 26.27
CA SER A 60 -19.06 7.00 27.36
C SER A 60 -18.66 7.56 28.73
N PRO A 61 -18.95 8.83 29.09
CA PRO A 61 -18.81 9.25 30.46
C PRO A 61 -19.83 8.47 31.30
N VAL A 62 -19.33 7.89 32.38
CA VAL A 62 -20.10 7.25 33.43
C VAL A 62 -21.34 8.10 33.74
N LYS A 63 -22.52 7.57 33.43
CA LYS A 63 -23.81 8.07 33.94
C LYS A 63 -23.88 7.74 35.43
N ASN A 64 -23.05 8.40 36.25
CA ASN A 64 -23.21 8.36 37.69
C ASN A 64 -24.40 9.26 38.01
N GLN A 65 -25.46 8.57 38.40
CA GLN A 65 -26.75 9.11 38.78
C GLN A 65 -26.56 10.27 39.76
N THR A 66 -27.21 11.37 39.45
CA THR A 66 -27.50 12.46 40.38
C THR A 66 -28.38 11.88 41.50
N ALA A 67 -27.77 11.49 42.62
CA ALA A 67 -28.49 11.22 43.84
C ALA A 67 -28.55 12.51 44.66
N SER A 68 -29.76 12.96 44.98
CA SER A 68 -30.07 14.10 45.85
C SER A 68 -29.39 13.99 47.24
N PRO A 69 -29.15 15.13 47.92
CA PRO A 69 -28.38 15.18 49.16
C PRO A 69 -29.18 14.64 50.35
N VAL A 70 -28.55 13.80 51.16
CA VAL A 70 -29.00 13.42 52.52
C VAL A 70 -27.86 13.84 53.48
N PRO A 71 -28.16 14.48 54.63
CA PRO A 71 -27.20 15.32 55.33
C PRO A 71 -26.23 14.56 56.24
N ASP A 72 -25.12 15.25 56.49
CA ASP A 72 -23.91 14.90 57.24
C ASP A 72 -24.11 14.25 58.61
N THR A 73 -23.26 13.27 58.94
CA THR A 73 -22.70 13.08 60.29
C THR A 73 -21.33 12.37 60.24
N GLY A 74 -20.26 13.06 60.66
CA GLY A 74 -19.03 12.43 61.23
C GLY A 74 -17.77 12.39 60.35
N PRO A 75 -16.54 12.50 60.93
CA PRO A 75 -15.54 13.43 60.41
C PRO A 75 -14.45 12.84 59.50
N SER A 76 -13.98 13.73 58.61
CA SER A 76 -12.86 13.70 57.67
C SER A 76 -11.65 12.78 57.98
N SER A 77 -11.38 11.83 57.09
CA SER A 77 -10.06 11.16 56.98
C SER A 77 -9.24 11.80 55.85
N ASN A 78 -8.08 12.33 56.23
CA ASN A 78 -7.10 13.05 55.41
C ASN A 78 -6.57 12.25 54.21
N THR A 79 -6.53 12.90 53.05
CA THR A 79 -5.77 12.52 51.86
C THR A 79 -4.26 12.63 52.15
N PHE A 80 -3.55 11.50 52.17
CA PHE A 80 -2.08 11.48 52.27
C PHE A 80 -1.45 11.56 50.87
N GLN A 81 -0.74 12.65 50.58
CA GLN A 81 0.10 12.78 49.38
C GLN A 81 1.56 12.40 49.73
N ASN A 82 2.11 11.41 49.03
CA ASN A 82 3.54 11.09 49.09
C ASN A 82 4.32 11.99 48.13
N ILE A 83 5.36 12.66 48.62
CA ILE A 83 6.30 13.47 47.80
C ILE A 83 7.58 12.65 47.59
N PHE A 84 7.95 12.45 46.33
CA PHE A 84 9.17 11.73 45.93
C PHE A 84 10.30 12.74 45.63
N SER A 85 11.46 12.61 46.28
CA SER A 85 12.62 13.47 46.04
C SER A 85 13.64 12.74 45.16
N TYR A 86 13.91 13.30 43.98
CA TYR A 86 14.77 12.69 42.95
C TYR A 86 16.27 12.78 43.22
N TYR A 87 16.71 13.45 44.29
CA TYR A 87 18.14 13.67 44.53
C TYR A 87 18.81 12.61 45.41
N ASP A 88 18.04 11.78 46.13
CA ASP A 88 18.60 10.83 47.11
C ASP A 88 17.88 9.47 47.17
N ASN A 89 17.13 9.14 46.10
CA ASN A 89 16.42 7.88 45.84
C ASN A 89 15.85 7.18 47.09
N SER A 90 15.22 7.93 47.99
CA SER A 90 14.58 7.42 49.20
C SER A 90 13.22 8.07 49.41
N THR A 91 12.25 7.25 49.79
CA THR A 91 10.89 7.68 50.16
C THR A 91 10.86 7.89 51.67
N ARG A 92 10.65 9.12 52.14
CA ARG A 92 10.49 9.39 53.58
C ARG A 92 9.02 9.50 53.94
N LEU A 93 8.57 8.64 54.85
CA LEU A 93 7.33 8.83 55.60
C LEU A 93 7.58 9.86 56.72
N PRO A 94 6.73 10.89 56.90
CA PRO A 94 6.81 11.73 58.08
C PRO A 94 6.25 10.96 59.27
N GLY A 95 7.14 10.47 60.15
CA GLY A 95 6.76 9.93 61.45
C GLY A 95 6.51 11.07 62.44
N ASN A 96 5.49 10.92 63.29
CA ASN A 96 5.38 11.66 64.55
C ASN A 96 5.62 10.70 65.72
N THR A 97 6.43 11.19 66.64
CA THR A 97 7.15 10.55 67.75
C THR A 97 6.28 10.22 68.95
N THR A 98 6.62 9.17 69.72
CA THR A 98 6.87 9.12 71.19
C THR A 98 6.95 7.65 71.66
N GLU A 99 8.15 7.17 71.99
CA GLU A 99 8.66 6.91 73.35
C GLU A 99 8.24 5.55 73.93
N GLU A 100 9.18 4.60 74.05
CA GLU A 100 9.66 4.09 75.35
C GLU A 100 10.83 3.07 75.22
N THR A 101 11.93 3.46 75.87
CA THR A 101 13.04 2.73 76.49
C THR A 101 12.96 1.20 76.63
N SER A 102 14.00 0.45 76.21
CA SER A 102 14.86 -0.36 77.11
C SER A 102 15.91 -1.18 76.34
N GLN A 103 16.93 -1.57 77.09
CA GLN A 103 18.26 -2.02 76.73
C GLN A 103 18.35 -3.48 76.25
N ARG A 104 19.51 -3.76 75.64
CA ARG A 104 20.35 -4.96 75.80
C ARG A 104 20.10 -6.19 74.91
N ALA A 105 21.24 -6.55 74.29
CA ALA A 105 21.83 -7.87 74.21
C ALA A 105 21.36 -8.81 73.07
N ALA A 106 22.37 -9.10 72.24
CA ALA A 106 22.55 -10.28 71.42
C ALA A 106 21.73 -11.51 71.84
N HIS A 107 20.96 -12.06 70.91
CA HIS A 107 20.74 -13.50 70.83
C HIS A 107 20.65 -13.95 69.38
N PHE A 108 21.70 -14.64 68.97
CA PHE A 108 21.77 -15.56 67.85
C PHE A 108 20.88 -16.76 68.21
N SER A 109 19.89 -17.11 67.40
CA SER A 109 19.29 -18.46 67.36
C SER A 109 18.40 -18.67 66.13
N TYR A 110 18.60 -19.85 65.54
CA TYR A 110 17.97 -20.41 64.35
C TYR A 110 16.46 -20.65 64.51
N THR A 111 15.70 -20.41 63.44
CA THR A 111 14.43 -21.12 63.18
C THR A 111 14.12 -21.04 61.68
N THR A 112 14.43 -22.10 60.94
CA THR A 112 13.49 -23.13 60.46
C THR A 112 12.62 -22.64 59.31
N THR A 113 12.97 -23.17 58.15
CA THR A 113 12.31 -23.14 56.86
C THR A 113 10.82 -23.49 56.97
N THR A 114 9.95 -22.53 56.68
CA THR A 114 8.57 -22.79 56.22
C THR A 114 8.29 -21.84 55.06
N SER A 115 8.31 -22.39 53.84
CA SER A 115 7.73 -21.74 52.66
C SER A 115 6.23 -21.51 52.89
N PRO A 116 5.69 -20.40 52.38
CA PRO A 116 4.50 -20.58 51.55
C PRO A 116 4.48 -19.69 50.29
N VAL A 117 4.01 -20.33 49.21
CA VAL A 117 3.22 -19.76 48.11
C VAL A 117 3.93 -18.83 47.11
N THR A 118 4.27 -19.47 46.00
CA THR A 118 4.49 -18.97 44.64
C THR A 118 3.44 -17.97 44.13
N ASN A 119 3.95 -17.06 43.29
CA ASN A 119 3.32 -16.40 42.14
C ASN A 119 2.25 -15.33 42.42
N ALA A 120 2.70 -14.08 42.41
CA ALA A 120 1.99 -13.01 41.72
C ALA A 120 2.99 -12.37 40.75
N THR A 121 3.03 -12.89 39.52
CA THR A 121 3.43 -12.08 38.36
C THR A 121 2.58 -10.83 38.38
N GLU A 122 3.22 -9.67 38.40
CA GLU A 122 2.57 -8.40 38.11
C GLU A 122 1.89 -8.53 36.74
N ASP A 123 0.56 -8.70 36.74
CA ASP A 123 -0.23 -8.53 35.53
C ASP A 123 0.00 -7.10 35.04
N PRO A 124 0.45 -6.88 33.79
CA PRO A 124 0.54 -5.53 33.25
C PRO A 124 -0.87 -4.95 33.23
N ALA A 125 -1.07 -3.88 33.99
CA ALA A 125 -2.35 -3.31 34.36
C ALA A 125 -3.18 -2.66 33.22
N ASP A 126 -2.99 -3.06 31.96
CA ASP A 126 -3.67 -2.42 30.82
C ASP A 126 -3.85 -3.34 29.60
N CYS A 127 -4.11 -4.64 29.80
CA CYS A 127 -4.51 -5.50 28.69
C CYS A 127 -6.04 -5.47 28.54
N PRO A 128 -6.59 -4.92 27.44
CA PRO A 128 -8.04 -4.83 27.25
C PRO A 128 -8.63 -6.24 27.23
N LYS A 129 -9.53 -6.50 28.18
CA LYS A 129 -10.26 -7.78 28.24
C LYS A 129 -11.15 -7.92 27.00
N LYS A 130 -11.39 -9.17 26.62
CA LYS A 130 -12.11 -9.63 25.43
C LYS A 130 -13.56 -9.10 25.37
N ASP A 131 -13.72 -7.83 25.05
CA ASP A 131 -15.01 -7.14 25.06
C ASP A 131 -15.67 -7.15 23.69
N LYS A 132 -16.99 -7.39 23.67
CA LYS A 132 -17.83 -7.38 22.45
C LYS A 132 -17.79 -6.04 21.69
N ARG A 133 -17.29 -4.96 22.30
CA ARG A 133 -17.14 -3.62 21.70
C ARG A 133 -15.98 -3.56 20.70
N LEU A 134 -14.82 -4.11 21.04
CA LEU A 134 -13.64 -4.18 20.15
C LEU A 134 -13.98 -4.89 18.83
N LEU A 135 -14.75 -5.97 18.90
CA LEU A 135 -15.21 -6.71 17.73
C LEU A 135 -16.13 -5.92 16.78
N ASN A 136 -16.89 -4.95 17.29
CA ASN A 136 -17.70 -4.07 16.44
C ASN A 136 -16.84 -2.98 15.80
N GLU A 137 -15.79 -2.55 16.47
CA GLU A 137 -14.78 -1.64 15.93
C GLU A 137 -14.02 -2.29 14.76
N ASN A 138 -13.71 -3.59 14.82
CA ASN A 138 -13.07 -4.32 13.70
C ASN A 138 -13.81 -4.15 12.38
N VAL A 139 -15.16 -4.16 12.42
CA VAL A 139 -16.00 -3.98 11.22
C VAL A 139 -15.98 -2.52 10.76
N LYS A 140 -16.10 -1.55 11.67
CA LYS A 140 -16.01 -0.11 11.33
C LYS A 140 -14.63 0.25 10.74
N VAL A 141 -13.56 -0.27 11.33
CA VAL A 141 -12.18 -0.15 10.86
C VAL A 141 -12.07 -0.82 9.50
N GLY A 142 -12.40 -2.11 9.36
CA GLY A 142 -12.31 -2.83 8.09
C GLY A 142 -13.04 -2.11 6.95
N LEU A 143 -14.25 -1.59 7.21
CA LEU A 143 -15.03 -0.83 6.22
C LEU A 143 -14.37 0.51 5.84
N LEU A 144 -13.74 1.20 6.79
CA LEU A 144 -13.00 2.44 6.52
C LEU A 144 -11.74 2.19 5.67
N PHE A 145 -11.06 1.06 5.86
CA PHE A 145 -9.92 0.67 5.02
C PHE A 145 -10.37 0.29 3.63
N ALA A 146 -11.44 -0.50 3.53
CA ALA A 146 -12.01 -0.96 2.27
C ALA A 146 -12.61 0.19 1.44
N SER A 147 -13.02 1.31 2.02
CA SER A 147 -13.69 2.40 1.28
C SER A 147 -12.80 3.03 0.20
N LYS A 148 -11.50 3.24 0.47
CA LYS A 148 -10.53 3.71 -0.54
C LYS A 148 -10.48 2.73 -1.71
N ALA A 149 -10.21 1.46 -1.42
CA ALA A 149 -10.06 0.42 -2.43
C ALA A 149 -11.37 0.17 -3.20
N THR A 150 -12.52 0.29 -2.56
CA THR A 150 -13.84 0.11 -3.19
C THR A 150 -14.12 1.22 -4.21
N VAL A 151 -13.85 2.48 -3.84
CA VAL A 151 -14.03 3.59 -4.77
C VAL A 151 -13.01 3.55 -5.89
N GLN A 152 -11.76 3.17 -5.60
CA GLN A 152 -10.73 2.95 -6.60
C GLN A 152 -11.11 1.84 -7.59
N LEU A 153 -11.63 0.71 -7.10
CA LEU A 153 -12.16 -0.41 -7.88
C LEU A 153 -13.25 0.04 -8.87
N ILE A 154 -14.18 0.89 -8.41
CA ILE A 154 -15.26 1.43 -9.25
C ILE A 154 -14.72 2.42 -10.28
N THR A 155 -13.70 3.21 -9.91
CA THR A 155 -13.18 4.30 -10.76
C THR A 155 -12.23 3.81 -11.85
N ASN A 156 -11.42 2.78 -11.57
CA ASN A 156 -10.38 2.26 -12.48
C ASN A 156 -10.85 1.94 -13.93
N PRO A 157 -12.01 1.28 -14.16
CA PRO A 157 -12.49 1.01 -15.52
C PRO A 157 -12.78 2.26 -16.35
N PHE A 158 -13.01 3.41 -15.70
CA PHE A 158 -13.27 4.68 -16.38
C PHE A 158 -11.99 5.44 -16.71
N ILE A 159 -10.92 5.26 -15.92
CA ILE A 159 -9.65 5.98 -16.09
C ILE A 159 -8.90 5.51 -17.34
N GLY A 160 -8.89 4.21 -17.67
CA GLY A 160 -8.22 3.70 -18.87
C GLY A 160 -8.70 4.39 -20.16
N PRO A 161 -10.02 4.37 -20.48
CA PRO A 161 -10.58 5.09 -21.62
C PRO A 161 -10.38 6.61 -21.54
N LEU A 162 -10.41 7.19 -20.33
CA LEU A 162 -10.14 8.60 -20.12
C LEU A 162 -8.70 8.95 -20.53
N THR A 163 -7.71 8.17 -20.10
CA THR A 163 -6.30 8.39 -20.47
C THR A 163 -6.05 8.29 -21.96
N ASN A 164 -6.82 7.48 -22.70
CA ASN A 164 -6.71 7.42 -24.16
C ASN A 164 -7.22 8.70 -24.86
N ARG A 165 -8.22 9.38 -24.27
CA ARG A 165 -8.86 10.56 -24.88
C ARG A 165 -8.17 11.88 -24.56
N ILE A 166 -7.67 12.02 -23.33
CA ILE A 166 -7.09 13.28 -22.82
C ILE A 166 -5.61 13.15 -22.42
N GLY A 167 -5.00 11.99 -22.66
CA GLY A 167 -3.62 11.68 -22.28
C GLY A 167 -3.48 11.25 -20.82
N TYR A 168 -2.30 10.76 -20.46
CA TYR A 168 -1.99 10.28 -19.10
C TYR A 168 -1.75 11.43 -18.10
N GLN A 169 -1.25 12.58 -18.55
CA GLN A 169 -0.78 13.66 -17.68
C GLN A 169 -1.91 14.38 -16.93
N ILE A 170 -3.05 14.62 -17.61
CA ILE A 170 -4.19 15.34 -17.04
C ILE A 170 -4.85 14.53 -15.90
N PRO A 171 -5.23 13.25 -16.09
CA PRO A 171 -5.74 12.42 -15.02
C PRO A 171 -4.76 12.30 -13.84
N MET A 172 -3.47 12.08 -14.12
CA MET A 172 -2.46 11.94 -13.07
C MET A 172 -2.42 13.18 -12.16
N PHE A 173 -2.30 14.39 -12.73
CA PHE A 173 -2.28 15.63 -11.95
C PHE A 173 -3.59 15.87 -11.18
N ALA A 174 -4.74 15.63 -11.81
CA ALA A 174 -6.04 15.73 -11.14
C ALA A 174 -6.14 14.76 -9.95
N GLY A 175 -5.57 13.56 -10.09
CA GLY A 175 -5.48 12.57 -9.02
C GLY A 175 -4.73 13.08 -7.80
N PHE A 176 -3.59 13.74 -8.00
CA PHE A 176 -2.81 14.35 -6.92
C PHE A 176 -3.54 15.50 -6.23
N CYS A 177 -4.24 16.36 -6.97
CA CYS A 177 -5.05 17.42 -6.37
C CYS A 177 -6.17 16.83 -5.49
N ILE A 178 -6.84 15.77 -5.95
CA ILE A 178 -7.87 15.07 -5.17
C ILE A 178 -7.24 14.41 -3.93
N MET A 179 -6.09 13.75 -4.08
CA MET A 179 -5.38 13.11 -2.97
C MET A 179 -4.93 14.14 -1.92
N PHE A 180 -4.41 15.29 -2.33
CA PHE A 180 -4.06 16.41 -1.44
C PHE A 180 -5.27 16.90 -0.65
N LEU A 181 -6.35 17.29 -1.34
CA LEU A 181 -7.53 17.88 -0.70
C LEU A 181 -8.21 16.88 0.25
N SER A 182 -8.31 15.62 -0.16
CA SER A 182 -8.88 14.55 0.67
C SER A 182 -7.99 14.20 1.87
N THR A 183 -6.66 14.29 1.76
CA THR A 183 -5.74 14.08 2.89
C THR A 183 -5.84 15.20 3.91
N VAL A 184 -5.94 16.45 3.46
CA VAL A 184 -6.20 17.60 4.35
C VAL A 184 -7.55 17.43 5.06
N MET A 185 -8.59 17.04 4.33
CA MET A 185 -9.90 16.74 4.92
C MET A 185 -9.81 15.62 5.96
N PHE A 186 -9.04 14.56 5.69
CA PHE A 186 -8.80 13.46 6.64
C PHE A 186 -8.11 13.95 7.93
N ALA A 187 -7.09 14.80 7.79
CA ALA A 187 -6.30 15.31 8.93
C ALA A 187 -7.17 16.03 9.96
N PHE A 188 -8.07 16.91 9.49
CA PHE A 188 -8.94 17.72 10.33
C PHE A 188 -10.29 17.07 10.67
N SER A 189 -10.56 15.87 10.15
CA SER A 189 -11.83 15.19 10.41
C SER A 189 -11.88 14.58 11.82
N GLU A 190 -13.00 14.83 12.50
CA GLU A 190 -13.33 14.24 13.83
C GLU A 190 -14.50 13.25 13.74
N SER A 191 -15.27 13.27 12.65
CA SER A 191 -16.41 12.39 12.43
C SER A 191 -16.04 11.18 11.58
N TYR A 192 -16.52 9.99 11.96
CA TYR A 192 -16.35 8.76 11.16
C TYR A 192 -16.82 8.95 9.70
N THR A 193 -17.94 9.65 9.49
CA THR A 193 -18.48 9.90 8.14
C THR A 193 -17.54 10.73 7.28
N LEU A 194 -16.91 11.75 7.87
CA LEU A 194 -15.94 12.60 7.16
C LEU A 194 -14.62 11.85 6.90
N LEU A 195 -14.16 11.00 7.82
CA LEU A 195 -13.01 10.11 7.59
C LEU A 195 -13.31 9.13 6.45
N PHE A 196 -14.51 8.57 6.42
CA PHE A 196 -14.97 7.66 5.38
C PHE A 196 -15.05 8.34 4.02
N LEU A 197 -15.62 9.55 3.96
CA LEU A 197 -15.68 10.35 2.75
C LEU A 197 -14.27 10.73 2.25
N ALA A 198 -13.38 11.12 3.15
CA ALA A 198 -11.99 11.43 2.81
C ALA A 198 -11.25 10.22 2.23
N ARG A 199 -11.38 9.03 2.83
CA ARG A 199 -10.81 7.79 2.25
C ARG A 199 -11.40 7.44 0.89
N SER A 200 -12.70 7.63 0.73
CA SER A 200 -13.40 7.42 -0.54
C SER A 200 -12.84 8.32 -1.64
N LEU A 201 -12.64 9.62 -1.35
CA LEU A 201 -12.03 10.57 -2.30
C LEU A 201 -10.57 10.23 -2.61
N GLN A 202 -9.80 9.75 -1.63
CA GLN A 202 -8.43 9.25 -1.87
C GLN A 202 -8.41 8.08 -2.86
N GLY A 203 -9.47 7.25 -2.90
CA GLY A 203 -9.61 6.17 -3.88
C GLY A 203 -9.73 6.68 -5.32
N ILE A 204 -10.47 7.78 -5.52
CA ILE A 204 -10.55 8.46 -6.83
C ILE A 204 -9.17 9.01 -7.21
N GLY A 205 -8.51 9.72 -6.30
CA GLY A 205 -7.18 10.29 -6.55
C GLY A 205 -6.14 9.22 -6.90
N SER A 206 -6.15 8.13 -6.15
CA SER A 206 -5.29 6.96 -6.34
C SER A 206 -5.52 6.29 -7.69
N SER A 207 -6.78 6.03 -8.10
CA SER A 207 -7.08 5.44 -9.42
C SER A 207 -6.53 6.25 -10.60
N CYS A 208 -6.67 7.58 -10.52
CA CYS A 208 -6.17 8.48 -11.55
C CYS A 208 -4.64 8.46 -11.62
N SER A 209 -3.97 8.38 -10.48
CA SER A 209 -2.50 8.38 -10.38
C SER A 209 -1.90 7.02 -10.80
N SER A 210 -2.41 5.90 -10.26
CA SER A 210 -1.86 4.56 -10.49
C SER A 210 -2.01 4.12 -11.95
N VAL A 211 -3.22 4.22 -12.50
CA VAL A 211 -3.53 3.80 -13.87
C VAL A 211 -2.80 4.69 -14.88
N ALA A 212 -2.84 6.01 -14.69
CA ALA A 212 -2.19 6.92 -15.61
C ALA A 212 -0.66 6.86 -15.53
N GLY A 213 -0.10 6.72 -14.33
CA GLY A 213 1.34 6.60 -14.12
C GLY A 213 1.91 5.32 -14.74
N MET A 214 1.28 4.18 -14.50
CA MET A 214 1.71 2.91 -15.09
C MET A 214 1.51 2.87 -16.60
N GLY A 215 0.40 3.41 -17.12
CA GLY A 215 0.15 3.54 -18.55
C GLY A 215 1.17 4.45 -19.25
N MET A 216 1.51 5.58 -18.63
CA MET A 216 2.55 6.48 -19.13
C MET A 216 3.91 5.77 -19.19
N LEU A 217 4.28 5.03 -18.15
CA LEU A 217 5.54 4.29 -18.13
C LEU A 217 5.59 3.21 -19.23
N ALA A 218 4.49 2.49 -19.42
CA ALA A 218 4.36 1.50 -20.47
C ALA A 218 4.46 2.10 -21.89
N SER A 219 3.93 3.31 -22.10
CA SER A 219 4.05 4.01 -23.39
C SER A 219 5.46 4.54 -23.68
N VAL A 220 6.22 4.90 -22.63
CA VAL A 220 7.56 5.48 -22.76
C VAL A 220 8.63 4.41 -22.93
N TYR A 221 8.44 3.24 -22.31
CA TYR A 221 9.35 2.10 -22.37
C TYR A 221 8.74 1.00 -23.25
N THR A 222 9.13 0.99 -24.53
CA THR A 222 8.57 0.09 -25.55
C THR A 222 9.18 -1.31 -25.56
N ASN A 223 10.46 -1.44 -25.20
CA ASN A 223 11.16 -2.73 -25.14
C ASN A 223 10.65 -3.52 -23.92
N ASP A 224 10.24 -4.78 -24.08
CA ASP A 224 9.65 -5.58 -22.97
C ASP A 224 10.60 -5.74 -21.77
N GLU A 225 11.90 -5.85 -22.01
CA GLU A 225 12.92 -5.92 -20.94
C GLU A 225 13.07 -4.58 -20.20
N GLU A 226 13.23 -3.47 -20.94
CA GLU A 226 13.32 -2.14 -20.32
C GLU A 226 12.03 -1.75 -19.60
N ARG A 227 10.88 -2.11 -20.17
CA ARG A 227 9.55 -1.91 -19.59
C ARG A 227 9.40 -2.67 -18.29
N GLY A 228 9.76 -3.96 -18.29
CA GLY A 228 9.76 -4.79 -17.08
C GLY A 228 10.63 -4.20 -15.98
N ASN A 229 11.84 -3.76 -16.31
CA ASN A 229 12.75 -3.12 -15.36
C ASN A 229 12.20 -1.77 -14.84
N ALA A 230 11.67 -0.92 -15.72
CA ALA A 230 11.08 0.35 -15.34
C ALA A 230 9.87 0.15 -14.42
N MET A 231 8.99 -0.81 -14.74
CA MET A 231 7.84 -1.16 -13.89
C MET A 231 8.27 -1.73 -12.56
N GLY A 232 9.31 -2.57 -12.54
CA GLY A 232 9.90 -3.08 -11.29
C GLY A 232 10.41 -1.95 -10.38
N ILE A 233 11.10 -0.96 -10.95
CA ILE A 233 11.55 0.23 -10.21
C ILE A 233 10.33 1.02 -9.69
N ALA A 234 9.33 1.29 -10.53
CA ALA A 234 8.12 2.02 -10.14
C ALA A 234 7.34 1.31 -9.00
N LEU A 235 7.19 -0.01 -9.08
CA LEU A 235 6.62 -0.85 -8.01
C LEU A 235 7.49 -0.85 -6.74
N GLY A 236 8.79 -0.64 -6.88
CA GLY A 236 9.67 -0.34 -5.74
C GLY A 236 9.22 0.91 -4.97
N GLY A 237 8.63 1.90 -5.63
CA GLY A 237 8.04 3.08 -4.99
C GLY A 237 6.84 2.71 -4.13
N LEU A 238 5.93 1.90 -4.68
CA LEU A 238 4.82 1.30 -3.94
C LEU A 238 5.34 0.51 -2.72
N ALA A 239 6.36 -0.32 -2.89
CA ALA A 239 6.97 -1.06 -1.79
C ALA A 239 7.62 -0.18 -0.72
N MET A 240 8.29 0.89 -1.13
CA MET A 240 8.82 1.91 -0.21
C MET A 240 7.70 2.61 0.57
N GLY A 241 6.57 2.91 -0.07
CA GLY A 241 5.40 3.49 0.60
C GLY A 241 4.85 2.58 1.69
N VAL A 242 4.67 1.28 1.38
CA VAL A 242 4.24 0.23 2.33
C VAL A 242 5.26 0.01 3.46
N LEU A 243 6.55 0.24 3.19
CA LEU A 243 7.62 0.14 4.19
C LEU A 243 7.67 1.31 5.16
N VAL A 244 7.61 2.52 4.63
CA VAL A 244 7.76 3.73 5.43
C VAL A 244 6.45 4.08 6.14
N GLY A 245 5.29 3.77 5.54
CA GLY A 245 3.97 4.17 6.01
C GLY A 245 3.65 3.76 7.45
N PRO A 246 3.60 2.47 7.81
CA PRO A 246 3.21 2.06 9.16
C PRO A 246 4.14 2.58 10.27
N PRO A 247 5.48 2.47 10.16
CA PRO A 247 6.39 3.03 11.16
C PRO A 247 6.28 4.55 11.29
N PHE A 248 6.19 5.26 10.16
CA PHE A 248 6.00 6.71 10.15
C PHE A 248 4.68 7.10 10.84
N GLY A 249 3.59 6.40 10.51
CA GLY A 249 2.27 6.63 11.09
C GLY A 249 2.24 6.37 12.59
N SER A 250 2.80 5.24 13.03
CA SER A 250 2.80 4.87 14.45
C SER A 250 3.60 5.86 15.30
N VAL A 251 4.80 6.24 14.86
CA VAL A 251 5.68 7.16 15.60
C VAL A 251 5.07 8.56 15.64
N MET A 252 4.65 9.09 14.49
CA MET A 252 4.09 10.44 14.44
C MET A 252 2.79 10.56 15.25
N TYR A 253 1.95 9.52 15.22
CA TYR A 253 0.72 9.50 15.99
C TYR A 253 0.96 9.48 17.50
N GLU A 254 1.95 8.71 17.97
CA GLU A 254 2.27 8.62 19.40
C GLU A 254 2.85 9.91 19.97
N PHE A 255 3.75 10.58 19.24
CA PHE A 255 4.47 11.76 19.75
C PHE A 255 3.79 13.09 19.45
N VAL A 256 3.07 13.22 18.33
CA VAL A 256 2.53 14.51 17.85
C VAL A 256 1.00 14.49 17.74
N GLY A 257 0.41 13.32 17.57
CA GLY A 257 -1.05 13.13 17.43
C GLY A 257 -1.50 12.89 16.00
N LYS A 258 -2.82 12.67 15.81
CA LYS A 258 -3.40 12.19 14.53
C LYS A 258 -3.13 13.10 13.33
N THR A 259 -3.13 14.42 13.54
CA THR A 259 -3.16 15.39 12.44
C THR A 259 -1.79 15.49 11.74
N ALA A 260 -0.70 15.28 12.47
CA ALA A 260 0.66 15.46 11.99
C ALA A 260 1.06 14.57 10.79
N PRO A 261 0.90 13.23 10.83
CA PRO A 261 1.29 12.36 9.71
C PRO A 261 0.55 12.72 8.42
N PHE A 262 -0.74 13.07 8.51
CA PHE A 262 -1.54 13.44 7.33
C PHE A 262 -1.18 14.80 6.76
N LEU A 263 -0.88 15.80 7.59
CA LEU A 263 -0.43 17.11 7.08
C LEU A 263 0.93 17.02 6.39
N ILE A 264 1.86 16.22 6.93
CA ILE A 264 3.15 15.99 6.27
C ILE A 264 2.94 15.32 4.91
N LEU A 265 2.11 14.28 4.85
CA LEU A 265 1.76 13.61 3.60
C LEU A 265 1.03 14.52 2.61
N ALA A 266 0.15 15.41 3.09
CA ALA A 266 -0.51 16.39 2.24
C ALA A 266 0.50 17.36 1.63
N VAL A 267 1.47 17.87 2.41
CA VAL A 267 2.54 18.73 1.87
C VAL A 267 3.38 17.97 0.84
N LEU A 268 3.73 16.71 1.09
CA LEU A 268 4.46 15.89 0.11
C LEU A 268 3.66 15.65 -1.17
N ALA A 269 2.35 15.37 -1.06
CA ALA A 269 1.46 15.23 -2.22
C ALA A 269 1.33 16.54 -3.02
N LEU A 270 1.31 17.69 -2.32
CA LEU A 270 1.29 19.01 -2.97
C LEU A 270 2.60 19.29 -3.72
N LEU A 271 3.75 18.94 -3.13
CA LEU A 271 5.06 19.10 -3.76
C LEU A 271 5.19 18.19 -4.99
N ASP A 272 4.71 16.95 -4.91
CA ASP A 272 4.70 16.03 -6.06
C ASP A 272 3.74 16.51 -7.17
N GLY A 273 2.55 16.99 -6.81
CA GLY A 273 1.62 17.62 -7.76
C GLY A 273 2.23 18.85 -8.45
N ALA A 274 2.96 19.70 -7.71
CA ALA A 274 3.68 20.83 -8.27
C ALA A 274 4.80 20.36 -9.23
N LEU A 275 5.57 19.34 -8.83
CA LEU A 275 6.61 18.74 -9.66
C LEU A 275 6.04 18.21 -10.99
N GLN A 276 4.90 17.53 -10.94
CA GLN A 276 4.17 17.06 -12.12
C GLN A 276 3.72 18.21 -13.01
N LEU A 277 3.14 19.26 -12.43
CA LEU A 277 2.69 20.44 -13.17
C LEU A 277 3.82 21.10 -13.96
N PHE A 278 4.99 21.26 -13.33
CA PHE A 278 6.15 21.91 -13.97
C PHE A 278 6.83 21.03 -15.03
N ILE A 279 6.98 19.73 -14.77
CA ILE A 279 7.72 18.83 -15.67
C ILE A 279 6.84 18.31 -16.79
N LEU A 280 5.71 17.69 -16.44
CA LEU A 280 4.85 17.00 -17.42
C LEU A 280 4.11 18.00 -18.28
N GLN A 281 3.76 19.18 -17.73
CA GLN A 281 2.85 20.18 -18.32
C GLN A 281 1.62 19.51 -18.93
N PRO A 282 0.49 19.43 -18.21
CA PRO A 282 -0.72 18.78 -18.69
C PRO A 282 -1.13 19.35 -20.05
N SER A 283 -0.75 18.65 -21.12
CA SER A 283 -1.04 19.01 -22.48
C SER A 283 -1.97 17.96 -23.03
N LYS A 284 -2.97 18.39 -23.79
CA LYS A 284 -3.86 17.47 -24.47
C LYS A 284 -3.03 16.78 -25.55
N SER A 285 -2.59 15.54 -25.30
CA SER A 285 -2.01 14.71 -26.35
C SER A 285 -3.10 14.40 -27.36
N GLU A 286 -2.77 14.44 -28.65
CA GLU A 286 -3.68 13.93 -29.68
C GLU A 286 -4.03 12.47 -29.34
N PRO A 287 -5.31 12.08 -29.43
CA PRO A 287 -5.70 10.70 -29.18
C PRO A 287 -4.92 9.81 -30.16
N GLU A 288 -4.24 8.79 -29.62
CA GLU A 288 -3.61 7.76 -30.45
C GLU A 288 -4.73 7.18 -31.33
N SER A 289 -4.55 7.25 -32.66
CA SER A 289 -5.60 7.02 -33.67
C SER A 289 -6.13 5.58 -33.74
N GLN A 290 -5.70 4.71 -32.83
CA GLN A 290 -6.16 3.33 -32.75
C GLN A 290 -7.28 3.22 -31.72
N GLU A 291 -8.47 2.83 -32.17
CA GLU A 291 -9.50 2.33 -31.27
C GLU A 291 -8.95 1.12 -30.52
N GLY A 292 -8.65 1.33 -29.24
CA GLY A 292 -8.18 0.28 -28.35
C GLY A 292 -9.15 -0.88 -28.28
N THR A 293 -8.62 -2.07 -27.96
CA THR A 293 -9.49 -3.21 -27.65
C THR A 293 -10.37 -2.87 -26.46
N SER A 294 -11.67 -3.13 -26.56
CA SER A 294 -12.63 -2.87 -25.48
C SER A 294 -12.22 -3.59 -24.18
N LEU A 295 -12.37 -2.90 -23.05
CA LEU A 295 -12.14 -3.46 -21.70
C LEU A 295 -12.87 -4.79 -21.48
N PHE A 296 -14.08 -4.92 -22.04
CA PHE A 296 -14.87 -6.14 -21.92
C PHE A 296 -14.23 -7.32 -22.65
N ALA A 297 -13.58 -7.08 -23.79
CA ALA A 297 -12.87 -8.12 -24.53
C ALA A 297 -11.60 -8.56 -23.79
N LEU A 298 -10.91 -7.63 -23.12
CA LEU A 298 -9.76 -7.91 -22.27
C LEU A 298 -10.14 -8.72 -21.03
N LEU A 299 -11.26 -8.38 -20.36
CA LEU A 299 -11.78 -9.13 -19.21
C LEU A 299 -12.24 -10.55 -19.56
N ARG A 300 -12.57 -10.79 -20.83
CA ARG A 300 -12.95 -12.13 -21.33
C ARG A 300 -11.72 -12.99 -21.67
N ASP A 301 -10.52 -12.42 -21.67
CA ASP A 301 -9.30 -13.16 -21.92
C ASP A 301 -8.90 -13.99 -20.68
N PRO A 302 -8.85 -15.33 -20.77
CA PRO A 302 -8.57 -16.18 -19.62
C PRO A 302 -7.17 -15.96 -19.04
N TYR A 303 -6.16 -15.58 -19.84
CA TYR A 303 -4.79 -15.40 -19.33
C TYR A 303 -4.65 -14.08 -18.58
N ILE A 304 -5.31 -13.03 -19.07
CA ILE A 304 -5.41 -11.74 -18.34
C ILE A 304 -6.15 -11.98 -17.02
N LEU A 305 -7.23 -12.76 -17.03
CA LEU A 305 -7.99 -13.06 -15.81
C LEU A 305 -7.19 -13.89 -14.80
N ILE A 306 -6.35 -14.84 -15.24
CA ILE A 306 -5.46 -15.59 -14.34
C ILE A 306 -4.43 -14.63 -13.71
N ALA A 307 -3.78 -13.78 -14.50
CA ALA A 307 -2.81 -12.82 -13.98
C ALA A 307 -3.46 -11.81 -13.00
N ALA A 308 -4.66 -11.33 -13.33
CA ALA A 308 -5.47 -10.47 -12.44
C ALA A 308 -5.83 -11.21 -11.15
N GLY A 309 -6.27 -12.47 -11.25
CA GLY A 309 -6.56 -13.31 -10.09
C GLY A 309 -5.36 -13.50 -9.17
N SER A 310 -4.16 -13.73 -9.71
CA SER A 310 -2.92 -13.84 -8.93
C SER A 310 -2.64 -12.56 -8.13
N ILE A 311 -2.76 -11.39 -8.77
CA ILE A 311 -2.60 -10.09 -8.07
C ILE A 311 -3.63 -9.95 -6.96
N CYS A 312 -4.89 -10.29 -7.24
CA CYS A 312 -5.99 -10.15 -6.29
C CYS A 312 -5.80 -11.03 -5.04
N PHE A 313 -5.59 -12.33 -5.22
CA PHE A 313 -5.50 -13.27 -4.11
C PHE A 313 -4.24 -13.04 -3.27
N ALA A 314 -3.07 -12.83 -3.90
CA ALA A 314 -1.83 -12.50 -3.19
C ALA A 314 -1.98 -11.25 -2.30
N ASN A 315 -2.62 -10.20 -2.82
CA ASN A 315 -2.80 -8.94 -2.08
C ASN A 315 -3.98 -8.98 -1.09
N MET A 316 -5.00 -9.81 -1.33
CA MET A 316 -6.09 -10.03 -0.38
C MET A 316 -5.57 -10.58 0.95
N ALA A 317 -4.53 -11.39 0.88
CA ALA A 317 -3.85 -12.02 2.00
C ALA A 317 -3.27 -10.99 2.99
N ILE A 318 -2.47 -10.02 2.51
CA ILE A 318 -1.98 -8.91 3.34
C ILE A 318 -3.10 -7.94 3.73
N ALA A 319 -4.06 -7.68 2.83
CA ALA A 319 -5.17 -6.78 3.12
C ALA A 319 -6.09 -7.27 4.24
N MET A 320 -6.29 -8.59 4.37
CA MET A 320 -6.97 -9.20 5.51
C MET A 320 -6.13 -9.12 6.80
N LEU A 321 -4.82 -9.25 6.66
CA LEU A 321 -3.88 -9.20 7.78
C LEU A 321 -3.77 -7.81 8.39
N GLU A 322 -3.79 -6.74 7.58
CA GLU A 322 -3.63 -5.34 8.04
C GLU A 322 -4.55 -4.92 9.19
N PRO A 323 -5.90 -5.06 9.10
CA PRO A 323 -6.78 -4.73 10.21
C PRO A 323 -6.77 -5.82 11.29
N ALA A 324 -6.65 -7.10 10.90
CA ALA A 324 -6.83 -8.21 11.82
C ALA A 324 -5.62 -8.42 12.76
N LEU A 325 -4.41 -8.19 12.27
CA LEU A 325 -3.17 -8.46 13.01
C LEU A 325 -2.97 -7.51 14.21
N PRO A 326 -3.11 -6.17 14.10
CA PRO A 326 -3.00 -5.28 15.26
C PRO A 326 -3.99 -5.62 16.36
N ILE A 327 -5.22 -5.95 15.97
CA ILE A 327 -6.28 -6.31 16.92
C ILE A 327 -5.94 -7.61 17.63
N TRP A 328 -5.50 -8.63 16.88
CA TRP A 328 -5.07 -9.90 17.45
C TRP A 328 -3.83 -9.74 18.36
N MET A 329 -2.89 -8.85 18.02
CA MET A 329 -1.72 -8.53 18.86
C MET A 329 -2.12 -7.85 20.17
N MET A 330 -3.12 -6.96 20.15
CA MET A 330 -3.66 -6.35 21.36
C MET A 330 -4.34 -7.39 22.26
N GLU A 331 -5.09 -8.33 21.67
CA GLU A 331 -5.81 -9.37 22.43
C GLU A 331 -4.91 -10.48 23.00
N THR A 332 -3.89 -10.92 22.25
CA THR A 332 -3.12 -12.12 22.60
C THR A 332 -1.73 -11.83 23.16
N MET A 333 -1.11 -10.72 22.77
CA MET A 333 0.28 -10.39 23.11
C MET A 333 0.40 -9.15 24.00
N CYS A 334 -0.72 -8.48 24.37
CA CYS A 334 -0.75 -7.23 25.14
C CYS A 334 0.30 -6.21 24.67
N SER A 335 0.42 -6.01 23.35
CA SER A 335 1.46 -5.19 22.72
C SER A 335 1.20 -3.68 22.85
N ARG A 336 2.27 -2.89 22.96
CA ARG A 336 2.20 -1.42 23.01
C ARG A 336 1.79 -0.82 21.65
N LYS A 337 1.23 0.39 21.63
CA LYS A 337 0.75 1.08 20.40
C LYS A 337 1.81 1.16 19.28
N TRP A 338 3.07 1.50 19.59
CA TRP A 338 4.14 1.56 18.60
C TRP A 338 4.51 0.19 17.99
N GLN A 339 4.30 -0.90 18.74
CA GLN A 339 4.62 -2.26 18.29
C GLN A 339 3.68 -2.74 17.17
N LEU A 340 2.47 -2.18 17.09
CA LEU A 340 1.48 -2.51 16.07
C LEU A 340 1.97 -2.19 14.65
N GLY A 341 2.59 -1.01 14.46
CA GLY A 341 3.18 -0.61 13.18
C GLY A 341 4.48 -1.36 12.87
N VAL A 342 5.32 -1.58 13.88
CA VAL A 342 6.62 -2.26 13.72
C VAL A 342 6.46 -3.72 13.30
N ALA A 343 5.35 -4.38 13.64
CA ALA A 343 5.08 -5.76 13.22
C ALA A 343 5.01 -5.96 11.70
N PHE A 344 4.71 -4.90 10.92
CA PHE A 344 4.65 -4.95 9.46
C PHE A 344 6.00 -4.64 8.79
N VAL A 345 6.97 -4.09 9.50
CA VAL A 345 8.30 -3.76 8.94
C VAL A 345 8.98 -4.95 8.26
N PRO A 346 8.99 -6.17 8.83
CA PRO A 346 9.56 -7.33 8.15
C PRO A 346 8.88 -7.62 6.81
N ALA A 347 7.55 -7.55 6.75
CA ALA A 347 6.80 -7.71 5.50
C ALA A 347 7.21 -6.63 4.50
N SER A 348 7.23 -5.37 4.89
CA SER A 348 7.51 -4.31 3.93
C SER A 348 8.96 -4.29 3.43
N ILE A 349 9.95 -4.62 4.29
CA ILE A 349 11.36 -4.76 3.86
C ILE A 349 11.46 -5.90 2.85
N SER A 350 10.86 -7.03 3.17
CA SER A 350 10.90 -8.22 2.32
C SER A 350 10.16 -7.99 0.99
N TYR A 351 9.08 -7.21 1.00
CA TYR A 351 8.34 -6.80 -0.19
C TYR A 351 9.18 -5.91 -1.10
N LEU A 352 9.90 -4.93 -0.54
CA LEU A 352 10.86 -4.12 -1.29
C LEU A 352 11.98 -4.95 -1.91
N ILE A 353 12.52 -5.91 -1.15
CA ILE A 353 13.54 -6.85 -1.65
C ILE A 353 12.96 -7.71 -2.77
N GLY A 354 11.77 -8.28 -2.57
CA GLY A 354 11.10 -9.15 -3.55
C GLY A 354 10.81 -8.44 -4.86
N THR A 355 10.20 -7.24 -4.80
CA THR A 355 9.86 -6.45 -5.99
C THR A 355 11.09 -6.06 -6.82
N ASN A 356 12.18 -5.64 -6.18
CA ASN A 356 13.40 -5.22 -6.89
C ASN A 356 14.19 -6.42 -7.45
N ILE A 357 14.34 -7.51 -6.68
CA ILE A 357 15.07 -8.70 -7.14
C ILE A 357 14.32 -9.37 -8.29
N PHE A 358 13.02 -9.60 -8.13
CA PHE A 358 12.23 -10.33 -9.13
C PHE A 358 11.78 -9.47 -10.30
N GLY A 359 11.87 -8.13 -10.22
CA GLY A 359 11.72 -7.27 -11.39
C GLY A 359 12.69 -7.62 -12.53
N VAL A 360 13.93 -7.99 -12.20
CA VAL A 360 14.93 -8.44 -13.19
C VAL A 360 15.00 -9.95 -13.29
N LEU A 361 14.98 -10.66 -12.17
CA LEU A 361 15.18 -12.11 -12.13
C LEU A 361 14.02 -12.90 -12.78
N ALA A 362 12.79 -12.37 -12.75
CA ALA A 362 11.63 -13.02 -13.34
C ALA A 362 11.74 -13.21 -14.87
N HIS A 363 12.55 -12.39 -15.55
CA HIS A 363 12.85 -12.60 -16.97
C HIS A 363 13.66 -13.87 -17.22
N LYS A 364 14.61 -14.20 -16.34
CA LYS A 364 15.48 -15.38 -16.49
C LYS A 364 14.81 -16.66 -16.01
N MET A 365 14.08 -16.58 -14.89
CA MET A 365 13.38 -17.74 -14.31
C MET A 365 12.04 -18.05 -14.99
N GLY A 366 11.47 -17.07 -15.69
CA GLY A 366 10.12 -17.11 -16.23
C GLY A 366 9.10 -16.50 -15.27
N ARG A 367 8.41 -15.43 -15.73
CA ARG A 367 7.44 -14.67 -14.94
C ARG A 367 6.31 -15.54 -14.35
N TRP A 368 5.85 -16.54 -15.10
CA TRP A 368 4.81 -17.48 -14.65
C TRP A 368 5.27 -18.35 -13.46
N LEU A 369 6.54 -18.77 -13.46
CA LEU A 369 7.11 -19.63 -12.42
C LEU A 369 7.34 -18.83 -11.13
N CYS A 370 7.82 -17.60 -11.26
CA CYS A 370 7.94 -16.67 -10.14
C CYS A 370 6.59 -16.42 -9.47
N ALA A 371 5.53 -16.19 -10.24
CA ALA A 371 4.19 -16.03 -9.67
C ALA A 371 3.65 -17.29 -9.01
N LEU A 372 3.89 -18.48 -9.60
CA LEU A 372 3.48 -19.75 -9.00
C LEU A 372 4.16 -19.99 -7.65
N ILE A 373 5.48 -19.79 -7.59
CA ILE A 373 6.27 -19.93 -6.35
C ILE A 373 5.82 -18.87 -5.33
N GLY A 374 5.60 -17.64 -5.78
CA GLY A 374 5.12 -16.53 -4.96
C GLY A 374 3.78 -16.86 -4.30
N MET A 375 2.77 -17.30 -5.05
CA MET A 375 1.45 -17.67 -4.51
C MET A 375 1.53 -18.78 -3.45
N VAL A 376 2.31 -19.84 -3.69
CA VAL A 376 2.53 -20.91 -2.71
C VAL A 376 3.20 -20.36 -1.45
N LEU A 377 4.21 -19.51 -1.62
CA LEU A 377 4.95 -18.92 -0.50
C LEU A 377 4.09 -17.96 0.33
N VAL A 378 3.21 -17.17 -0.31
CA VAL A 378 2.20 -16.34 0.41
C VAL A 378 1.34 -17.22 1.29
N GLY A 379 0.74 -18.28 0.72
CA GLY A 379 -0.16 -19.15 1.46
C GLY A 379 0.51 -19.88 2.64
N ILE A 380 1.71 -20.42 2.43
CA ILE A 380 2.51 -21.03 3.52
C ILE A 380 2.85 -20.00 4.60
N SER A 381 3.28 -18.79 4.22
CA SER A 381 3.67 -17.76 5.18
C SER A 381 2.49 -17.32 6.04
N ILE A 382 1.29 -17.18 5.46
CA ILE A 382 0.10 -16.79 6.22
C ILE A 382 -0.39 -17.90 7.13
N LEU A 383 -0.31 -19.16 6.70
CA LEU A 383 -0.60 -20.31 7.57
C LEU A 383 0.31 -20.33 8.80
N CYS A 384 1.53 -19.81 8.70
CA CYS A 384 2.47 -19.71 9.82
C CYS A 384 2.17 -18.56 10.81
N VAL A 385 1.42 -17.53 10.41
CA VAL A 385 1.16 -16.33 11.25
C VAL A 385 0.49 -16.67 12.60
N PRO A 386 -0.60 -17.48 12.65
CA PRO A 386 -1.30 -17.76 13.91
C PRO A 386 -0.48 -18.57 14.93
N PHE A 387 0.63 -19.19 14.52
CA PHE A 387 1.50 -19.95 15.42
C PHE A 387 2.45 -19.05 16.22
N ALA A 388 2.55 -17.75 15.89
CA ALA A 388 3.38 -16.81 16.62
C ALA A 388 2.83 -16.55 18.03
N LYS A 389 3.65 -16.76 19.06
CA LYS A 389 3.28 -16.48 20.47
C LYS A 389 3.75 -15.11 20.96
N ASN A 390 4.71 -14.51 20.26
CA ASN A 390 5.32 -13.23 20.59
C ASN A 390 5.54 -12.43 19.29
N ILE A 391 5.78 -11.12 19.42
CA ILE A 391 6.11 -10.24 18.28
C ILE A 391 7.28 -10.75 17.44
N TYR A 392 8.31 -11.32 18.07
CA TYR A 392 9.46 -11.90 17.37
C TYR A 392 9.09 -13.11 16.50
N GLY A 393 8.05 -13.85 16.89
CA GLY A 393 7.52 -14.97 16.12
C GLY A 393 6.78 -14.55 14.84
N LEU A 394 6.34 -13.28 14.75
CA LEU A 394 5.69 -12.73 13.56
C LEU A 394 6.68 -12.29 12.49
N ILE A 395 7.95 -12.10 12.83
CA ILE A 395 8.97 -11.57 11.91
C ILE A 395 9.13 -12.49 10.69
N LEU A 396 9.32 -13.79 10.91
CA LEU A 396 9.57 -14.74 9.83
C LEU A 396 8.34 -14.94 8.92
N PRO A 397 7.13 -15.19 9.44
CA PRO A 397 5.92 -15.24 8.62
C PRO A 397 5.67 -13.96 7.82
N ASN A 398 5.75 -12.78 8.47
CA ASN A 398 5.51 -11.51 7.77
C ASN A 398 6.56 -11.24 6.69
N PHE A 399 7.83 -11.56 6.95
CA PHE A 399 8.89 -11.50 5.94
C PHE A 399 8.59 -12.43 4.76
N GLY A 400 8.09 -13.64 5.01
CA GLY A 400 7.67 -14.56 3.95
C GLY A 400 6.53 -13.99 3.10
N VAL A 401 5.50 -13.42 3.74
CA VAL A 401 4.35 -12.80 3.06
C VAL A 401 4.80 -11.66 2.15
N GLY A 402 5.54 -10.70 2.69
CA GLY A 402 5.98 -9.54 1.91
C GLY A 402 6.88 -9.93 0.74
N PHE A 403 7.88 -10.78 0.96
CA PHE A 403 8.77 -11.26 -0.10
C PHE A 403 8.00 -11.94 -1.23
N ALA A 404 7.03 -12.79 -0.87
CA ALA A 404 6.22 -13.55 -1.81
C ALA A 404 5.27 -12.66 -2.62
N ILE A 405 4.60 -11.68 -1.99
CA ILE A 405 3.78 -10.70 -2.71
C ILE A 405 4.65 -9.88 -3.67
N GLY A 406 5.87 -9.49 -3.25
CA GLY A 406 6.80 -8.74 -4.09
C GLY A 406 7.25 -9.52 -5.32
N MET A 407 7.40 -10.85 -5.17
CA MET A 407 7.67 -11.77 -6.26
C MET A 407 6.49 -11.86 -7.26
N VAL A 408 5.24 -11.88 -6.76
CA VAL A 408 4.03 -11.92 -7.60
C VAL A 408 3.86 -10.61 -8.37
N ASP A 409 3.86 -9.47 -7.68
CA ASP A 409 3.54 -8.16 -8.28
C ASP A 409 4.58 -7.75 -9.34
N SER A 410 5.86 -7.96 -9.06
CA SER A 410 6.95 -7.71 -10.03
C SER A 410 6.88 -8.60 -11.27
N SER A 411 6.25 -9.77 -11.17
CA SER A 411 6.09 -10.71 -12.29
C SER A 411 4.81 -10.48 -13.09
N MET A 412 3.70 -10.11 -12.42
CA MET A 412 2.38 -10.00 -13.04
C MET A 412 2.17 -8.69 -13.80
N MET A 413 2.67 -7.54 -13.31
CA MET A 413 2.50 -6.27 -14.05
C MET A 413 3.17 -6.29 -15.44
N PRO A 414 4.40 -6.83 -15.60
CA PRO A 414 4.99 -7.00 -16.91
C PRO A 414 4.32 -8.09 -17.76
N ILE A 415 3.81 -9.19 -17.15
CA ILE A 415 3.09 -10.22 -17.92
C ILE A 415 1.81 -9.67 -18.55
N MET A 416 1.13 -8.76 -17.84
CA MET A 416 -0.06 -8.09 -18.34
C MET A 416 0.24 -7.30 -19.62
N GLY A 417 1.31 -6.49 -19.62
CA GLY A 417 1.75 -5.77 -20.83
C GLY A 417 2.07 -6.72 -21.99
N TYR A 418 2.79 -7.82 -21.70
CA TYR A 418 3.12 -8.83 -22.68
C TYR A 418 1.88 -9.54 -23.28
N LEU A 419 0.87 -9.87 -22.47
CA LEU A 419 -0.36 -10.53 -22.94
C LEU A 419 -1.15 -9.63 -23.90
N VAL A 420 -1.14 -8.32 -23.67
CA VAL A 420 -1.80 -7.35 -24.54
C VAL A 420 -1.08 -7.25 -25.87
N ASP A 421 0.25 -7.11 -25.84
CA ASP A 421 1.07 -7.06 -27.05
C ASP A 421 0.93 -8.34 -27.87
N LEU A 422 0.68 -9.49 -27.22
CA LEU A 422 0.52 -10.76 -27.89
C LEU A 422 -0.87 -10.98 -28.49
N ARG A 423 -1.94 -10.52 -27.84
CA ARG A 423 -3.33 -10.94 -28.16
C ARG A 423 -4.29 -9.82 -28.55
N HIS A 424 -3.96 -8.57 -28.22
CA HIS A 424 -4.85 -7.42 -28.38
C HIS A 424 -4.09 -6.24 -29.02
N VAL A 425 -4.80 -5.14 -29.25
CA VAL A 425 -4.17 -3.87 -29.66
C VAL A 425 -3.62 -3.20 -28.40
N SER A 426 -2.35 -2.76 -28.45
CA SER A 426 -1.53 -2.31 -27.31
C SER A 426 -2.04 -1.06 -26.61
N VAL A 427 -3.14 -1.17 -25.87
CA VAL A 427 -3.68 -0.10 -25.01
C VAL A 427 -3.36 -0.40 -23.55
N TYR A 428 -2.16 0.03 -23.15
CA TYR A 428 -1.60 -0.27 -21.83
C TYR A 428 -2.47 0.25 -20.68
N GLY A 429 -3.01 1.47 -20.79
CA GLY A 429 -3.85 2.05 -19.73
C GLY A 429 -5.07 1.20 -19.38
N SER A 430 -5.66 0.51 -20.36
CA SER A 430 -6.82 -0.37 -20.14
C SER A 430 -6.46 -1.65 -19.38
N VAL A 431 -5.26 -2.18 -19.59
CA VAL A 431 -4.85 -3.45 -18.97
C VAL A 431 -4.26 -3.24 -17.59
N TYR A 432 -3.51 -2.15 -17.40
CA TYR A 432 -3.10 -1.73 -16.06
C TYR A 432 -4.31 -1.31 -15.21
N ALA A 433 -5.38 -0.78 -15.81
CA ALA A 433 -6.65 -0.60 -15.10
C ALA A 433 -7.24 -1.94 -14.60
N ILE A 434 -7.18 -3.02 -15.40
CA ILE A 434 -7.64 -4.35 -14.96
C ILE A 434 -6.77 -4.89 -13.82
N ALA A 435 -5.44 -4.72 -13.92
CA ALA A 435 -4.52 -5.12 -12.84
C ALA A 435 -4.80 -4.33 -11.54
N ASP A 436 -5.02 -3.03 -11.63
CA ASP A 436 -5.34 -2.18 -10.48
C ASP A 436 -6.74 -2.50 -9.90
N VAL A 437 -7.72 -2.84 -10.75
CA VAL A 437 -9.02 -3.41 -10.33
C VAL A 437 -8.82 -4.67 -9.50
N ALA A 438 -7.98 -5.60 -9.95
CA ALA A 438 -7.71 -6.82 -9.21
C ALA A 438 -7.03 -6.57 -7.86
N PHE A 439 -6.04 -5.68 -7.83
CA PHE A 439 -5.39 -5.23 -6.60
C PHE A 439 -6.42 -4.62 -5.63
N CYS A 440 -7.24 -3.69 -6.11
CA CYS A 440 -8.30 -3.04 -5.33
C CYS A 440 -9.37 -4.02 -4.86
N MET A 441 -9.69 -5.04 -5.64
CA MET A 441 -10.65 -6.07 -5.24
C MET A 441 -10.15 -6.83 -4.01
N GLY A 442 -8.86 -7.14 -3.94
CA GLY A 442 -8.23 -7.73 -2.75
C GLY A 442 -8.32 -6.81 -1.53
N PHE A 443 -7.99 -5.52 -1.69
CA PHE A 443 -8.03 -4.53 -0.61
C PHE A 443 -9.44 -4.04 -0.23
N ALA A 444 -10.44 -4.22 -1.08
CA ALA A 444 -11.84 -3.92 -0.76
C ALA A 444 -12.52 -5.09 -0.04
N LEU A 445 -12.37 -6.31 -0.59
CA LEU A 445 -12.98 -7.51 -0.04
C LEU A 445 -12.24 -8.03 1.19
N GLY A 446 -10.92 -7.90 1.24
CA GLY A 446 -10.06 -8.40 2.32
C GLY A 446 -10.46 -7.86 3.69
N PRO A 447 -10.29 -6.56 4.00
CA PRO A 447 -10.69 -5.96 5.26
C PRO A 447 -12.19 -6.12 5.59
N SER A 448 -13.05 -5.99 4.57
CA SER A 448 -14.51 -6.07 4.73
C SER A 448 -14.98 -7.46 5.19
N THR A 449 -14.49 -8.51 4.53
CA THR A 449 -14.84 -9.90 4.86
C THR A 449 -14.00 -10.44 6.00
N GLY A 450 -12.72 -10.05 6.09
CA GLY A 450 -11.78 -10.45 7.14
C GLY A 450 -12.25 -10.04 8.53
N GLY A 451 -12.79 -8.82 8.71
CA GLY A 451 -13.37 -8.40 9.99
C GLY A 451 -14.57 -9.26 10.42
N ALA A 452 -15.44 -9.64 9.49
CA ALA A 452 -16.61 -10.48 9.77
C ALA A 452 -16.25 -11.96 10.02
N ILE A 453 -15.27 -12.50 9.28
CA ILE A 453 -14.78 -13.87 9.45
C ILE A 453 -14.00 -14.00 10.76
N ALA A 454 -13.11 -13.04 11.07
CA ALA A 454 -12.41 -12.99 12.35
C ALA A 454 -13.41 -12.94 13.53
N ARG A 455 -14.54 -12.24 13.36
CA ARG A 455 -15.62 -12.19 14.34
C ARG A 455 -16.33 -13.51 14.58
N SER A 456 -16.58 -14.27 13.52
CA SER A 456 -17.41 -15.47 13.57
C SER A 456 -16.62 -16.75 13.88
N ILE A 457 -15.44 -16.91 13.28
CA ILE A 457 -14.65 -18.16 13.31
C ILE A 457 -13.29 -17.94 13.99
N GLY A 458 -12.85 -16.68 14.16
CA GLY A 458 -11.59 -16.33 14.82
C GLY A 458 -10.42 -16.10 13.86
N PHE A 459 -9.38 -15.41 14.36
CA PHE A 459 -8.20 -15.02 13.59
C PHE A 459 -7.42 -16.19 12.95
N PRO A 460 -7.15 -17.32 13.65
CA PRO A 460 -6.41 -18.43 13.03
C PRO A 460 -7.12 -19.06 11.84
N TRP A 461 -8.44 -19.17 11.90
CA TRP A 461 -9.25 -19.72 10.80
C TRP A 461 -9.32 -18.77 9.61
N LEU A 462 -9.40 -17.46 9.84
CA LEU A 462 -9.29 -16.46 8.78
C LEU A 462 -7.99 -16.64 7.98
N MET A 463 -6.85 -16.73 8.68
CA MET A 463 -5.53 -16.91 8.05
C MET A 463 -5.41 -18.27 7.34
N THR A 464 -6.01 -19.32 7.91
CA THR A 464 -6.00 -20.65 7.29
C THR A 464 -6.79 -20.70 5.98
N ILE A 465 -7.98 -20.07 5.95
CA ILE A 465 -8.83 -20.04 4.75
C ILE A 465 -8.13 -19.32 3.60
N ILE A 466 -7.58 -18.13 3.86
CA ILE A 466 -6.90 -17.36 2.81
C ILE A 466 -5.62 -18.05 2.32
N GLY A 467 -4.82 -18.62 3.22
CA GLY A 467 -3.60 -19.32 2.84
C GLY A 467 -3.86 -20.57 2.00
N ILE A 468 -4.97 -21.29 2.26
CA ILE A 468 -5.40 -22.42 1.41
C ILE A 468 -5.86 -21.92 0.04
N ILE A 469 -6.62 -20.83 -0.03
CA ILE A 469 -7.08 -20.25 -1.30
C ILE A 469 -5.89 -19.88 -2.19
N ASP A 470 -4.84 -19.24 -1.63
CA ASP A 470 -3.64 -18.86 -2.39
C ASP A 470 -2.90 -20.08 -2.95
N ILE A 471 -2.72 -21.14 -2.12
CA ILE A 471 -2.07 -22.39 -2.55
C ILE A 471 -2.90 -23.09 -3.63
N LEU A 472 -4.23 -23.10 -3.51
CA LEU A 472 -5.12 -23.70 -4.50
C LEU A 472 -5.15 -22.91 -5.82
N PHE A 473 -4.93 -21.60 -5.78
CA PHE A 473 -4.87 -20.76 -6.97
C PHE A 473 -3.53 -20.92 -7.73
N ALA A 474 -2.42 -21.16 -7.02
CA ALA A 474 -1.07 -21.21 -7.58
C ALA A 474 -0.89 -22.09 -8.85
N PRO A 475 -1.49 -23.29 -8.99
CA PRO A 475 -1.38 -24.10 -10.20
C PRO A 475 -1.92 -23.42 -11.46
N LEU A 476 -2.88 -22.50 -11.34
CA LEU A 476 -3.43 -21.77 -12.49
C LEU A 476 -2.37 -20.88 -13.16
N CYS A 477 -1.37 -20.40 -12.41
CA CYS A 477 -0.24 -19.66 -12.96
C CYS A 477 0.56 -20.47 -14.00
N TYR A 478 0.48 -21.81 -13.99
CA TYR A 478 1.13 -22.66 -14.99
C TYR A 478 0.62 -22.37 -16.42
N PHE A 479 -0.65 -22.00 -16.57
CA PHE A 479 -1.22 -21.67 -17.89
C PHE A 479 -0.58 -20.42 -18.51
N LEU A 480 0.05 -19.55 -17.71
CA LEU A 480 0.77 -18.37 -18.19
C LEU A 480 2.15 -18.71 -18.82
N ARG A 481 2.58 -19.97 -18.81
CA ARG A 481 3.88 -20.40 -19.36
C ARG A 481 4.01 -20.16 -20.86
N SER A 482 2.96 -20.42 -21.61
CA SER A 482 2.97 -20.35 -23.07
C SER A 482 1.59 -19.95 -23.59
N PRO A 483 1.17 -18.69 -23.39
CA PRO A 483 -0.12 -18.21 -23.86
C PRO A 483 -0.15 -18.27 -25.40
N PRO A 484 -1.19 -18.86 -26.02
CA PRO A 484 -1.33 -18.89 -27.48
C PRO A 484 -1.61 -17.49 -28.01
N ALA A 485 -0.83 -17.07 -29.01
CA ALA A 485 -1.13 -15.86 -29.77
C ALA A 485 -2.46 -16.02 -30.52
N LYS A 486 -3.17 -14.91 -30.72
CA LYS A 486 -4.41 -14.91 -31.52
C LYS A 486 -4.03 -15.15 -32.99
N GLU A 487 -4.85 -15.91 -33.74
CA GLU A 487 -4.55 -16.38 -35.10
C GLU A 487 -4.06 -15.27 -36.06
N GLU A 488 -4.62 -14.06 -35.98
CA GLU A 488 -4.18 -12.89 -36.76
C GLU A 488 -2.72 -12.46 -36.50
N LYS A 489 -2.27 -12.46 -35.23
CA LYS A 489 -0.89 -12.15 -34.89
C LYS A 489 0.05 -13.35 -35.11
N MET A 490 -0.47 -14.59 -35.04
CA MET A 490 0.30 -15.77 -35.49
C MET A 490 0.61 -15.69 -36.98
N ALA A 491 -0.32 -15.23 -37.82
CA ALA A 491 -0.06 -15.02 -39.23
C ALA A 491 1.07 -14.01 -39.46
N ILE A 492 1.05 -12.86 -38.77
CA ILE A 492 2.12 -11.82 -38.86
C ILE A 492 3.47 -12.34 -38.31
N LEU A 493 3.45 -13.03 -37.17
CA LEU A 493 4.66 -13.62 -36.55
C LEU A 493 5.25 -14.78 -37.38
N MET A 494 4.41 -15.51 -38.11
CA MET A 494 4.85 -16.55 -39.06
C MET A 494 5.36 -15.94 -40.37
N ASP A 495 4.78 -14.83 -40.83
CA ASP A 495 5.25 -14.09 -42.02
C ASP A 495 6.64 -13.48 -41.80
N HIS A 496 6.95 -13.01 -40.58
CA HIS A 496 8.31 -12.59 -40.19
C HIS A 496 9.31 -13.75 -39.98
N LYS A 497 8.84 -14.99 -39.79
CA LYS A 497 9.71 -16.17 -39.65
C LYS A 497 10.02 -16.86 -40.98
N HIS A 498 9.34 -16.50 -42.06
CA HIS A 498 9.83 -16.81 -43.39
C HIS A 498 10.79 -15.71 -43.81
N PRO A 499 12.09 -16.02 -44.06
CA PRO A 499 12.92 -15.06 -44.75
C PRO A 499 12.22 -14.77 -46.07
N VAL A 500 11.92 -13.49 -46.29
CA VAL A 500 11.57 -12.93 -47.59
C VAL A 500 12.42 -13.68 -48.61
N LYS A 501 11.78 -14.53 -49.42
CA LYS A 501 12.39 -14.97 -50.68
C LYS A 501 12.65 -13.67 -51.40
N THR A 502 13.91 -13.26 -51.41
CA THR A 502 14.45 -12.23 -52.27
C THR A 502 13.98 -12.60 -53.68
N ARG A 503 12.90 -12.00 -54.15
CA ARG A 503 12.67 -11.89 -55.58
C ARG A 503 13.74 -10.92 -56.04
N THR A 504 14.86 -11.51 -56.44
CA THR A 504 15.88 -10.88 -57.26
C THR A 504 15.16 -10.26 -58.45
N TYR A 505 14.87 -8.96 -58.38
CA TYR A 505 14.69 -8.18 -59.60
C TYR A 505 16.09 -8.11 -60.19
N THR A 506 16.32 -8.94 -61.21
CA THR A 506 17.43 -8.76 -62.14
C THR A 506 17.43 -7.31 -62.61
N GLN A 507 18.41 -6.58 -62.11
CA GLN A 507 18.82 -5.29 -62.61
C GLN A 507 19.27 -5.49 -64.06
N ASN A 508 18.41 -5.12 -65.00
CA ASN A 508 18.83 -4.82 -66.35
C ASN A 508 18.14 -3.51 -66.77
N SER A 509 18.92 -2.67 -67.43
CA SER A 509 18.61 -1.33 -67.97
C SER A 509 18.35 -0.19 -66.97
N MET A 510 19.35 0.71 -66.93
CA MET A 510 19.21 2.13 -66.60
C MET A 510 18.05 2.78 -67.38
N GLN A 511 17.25 3.61 -66.71
CA GLN A 511 16.81 4.90 -67.26
C GLN A 511 16.35 5.82 -66.11
N PRO A 512 16.56 7.15 -66.20
CA PRO A 512 16.46 8.07 -65.07
C PRO A 512 15.02 8.56 -64.84
N TYR A 513 14.75 8.93 -63.58
CA TYR A 513 13.57 9.69 -63.15
C TYR A 513 13.39 10.98 -63.97
N PRO A 514 12.15 11.37 -64.32
CA PRO A 514 11.87 12.75 -64.69
C PRO A 514 11.67 13.59 -63.41
N LEU A 515 12.41 14.69 -63.34
CA LEU A 515 12.15 15.83 -62.48
C LEU A 515 10.94 16.58 -63.05
N GLU A 516 9.96 16.90 -62.22
CA GLU A 516 8.93 17.88 -62.54
C GLU A 516 9.58 19.27 -62.51
N GLU A 517 9.82 19.84 -63.70
CA GLU A 517 10.06 21.27 -63.89
C GLU A 517 8.72 21.94 -64.19
N GLU A 518 8.31 22.86 -63.30
CA GLU A 518 7.32 23.89 -63.61
C GLU A 518 7.96 24.85 -64.63
N GLU A 519 7.53 24.78 -65.89
CA GLU A 519 7.74 25.87 -66.85
C GLU A 519 6.41 26.39 -67.41
N SER A 520 6.33 27.71 -67.36
CA SER A 520 5.33 28.62 -67.87
C SER A 520 5.06 28.45 -69.37
N GLU A 521 3.80 28.33 -69.76
CA GLU A 521 3.34 28.61 -71.12
C GLU A 521 2.81 30.05 -71.23
N SER A 522 3.51 30.84 -72.05
CA SER A 522 3.02 32.06 -72.68
C SER A 522 2.97 31.84 -74.20
N ASP A 523 1.88 32.33 -74.79
CA ASP A 523 1.64 32.67 -76.21
C ASP A 523 1.27 31.53 -77.20
N GLU A 524 -0.03 31.42 -77.50
CA GLU A 524 -0.64 31.83 -78.78
C GLU A 524 -2.10 32.26 -78.63
#